data_AF-A0A2Z5PDK5-F1
#
_entry.id   AF-A0A2Z5PDK5-F1
#
_cell.length_a   1.000
_cell.length_b   1.000
_cell.length_c   1.000
_cell.angle_alpha   90.00
_cell.angle_beta   90.00
_cell.angle_gamma   90.00
#
_symmetry.space_group_name_H-M   'P 1'
#
loop_
_entity.id
_entity.type
_entity.pdbx_description
1 polymer ?
#
loop_
_entity_poly.entity_id
_entity_poly.type
_entity_poly.pdbx_seq_one_letter_code
_entity_poly.pdbx_strand_id
1 'polypeptide(L)'
;MSISGAQGKSLVLKYENNEIIFNLSNEEEGLLDTVSMDLETSALFVTLLNHGVVSAEEINRKFKKEGIKLQKIQDVGTCFANESRVSIAILPADEKRTASILIGIHKEDEHSSIIIKPKRAAYLSISITKMLINTME
;
A
#
# COMPACT_ATOMS: atom_id res chain seq x y z
N MET A 1 3.17 14.09 1.39
CA MET A 1 3.95 13.36 0.34
C MET A 1 2.98 12.67 -0.61
N SER A 2 3.32 12.44 -1.89
CA SER A 2 2.45 11.72 -2.84
C SER A 2 3.16 10.53 -3.49
N ILE A 3 2.45 9.42 -3.64
CA ILE A 3 2.87 8.22 -4.37
C ILE A 3 1.92 7.97 -5.53
N SER A 4 2.44 7.94 -6.75
CA SER A 4 1.64 7.54 -7.92
C SER A 4 1.52 6.02 -8.02
N GLY A 5 0.35 5.53 -8.39
CA GLY A 5 0.02 4.14 -8.70
C GLY A 5 -0.24 3.91 -10.18
N ALA A 6 -0.87 2.79 -10.49
CA ALA A 6 -1.41 2.48 -11.81
C ALA A 6 -2.70 3.28 -12.10
N GLN A 7 -3.07 3.37 -13.38
CA GLN A 7 -4.34 3.96 -13.83
C GLN A 7 -4.58 5.40 -13.34
N GLY A 8 -3.55 6.25 -13.35
CA GLY A 8 -3.67 7.66 -12.92
C GLY A 8 -3.95 7.85 -11.42
N LYS A 9 -3.96 6.77 -10.61
CA LYS A 9 -4.24 6.90 -9.18
C LYS A 9 -3.04 7.43 -8.41
N SER A 10 -3.29 8.20 -7.35
CA SER A 10 -2.26 8.68 -6.43
C SER A 10 -2.70 8.58 -4.97
N LEU A 11 -1.75 8.28 -4.09
CA LEU A 11 -1.96 8.23 -2.65
C LEU A 11 -1.18 9.37 -2.00
N VAL A 12 -1.90 10.33 -1.41
CA VAL A 12 -1.33 11.47 -0.70
C VAL A 12 -1.34 11.21 0.79
N LEU A 13 -0.14 11.17 1.36
CA LEU A 13 0.13 11.01 2.78
C LEU A 13 0.13 12.36 3.50
N LYS A 14 -0.68 12.47 4.56
CA LYS A 14 -0.73 13.59 5.51
C LYS A 14 -0.65 13.07 6.94
N TYR A 15 -0.29 13.96 7.86
CA TYR A 15 -0.29 13.70 9.30
C TYR A 15 -0.99 14.87 9.99
N GLU A 16 -2.13 14.61 10.62
CA GLU A 16 -2.99 15.61 11.27
C GLU A 16 -3.66 14.96 12.48
N ASN A 17 -3.82 15.68 13.59
CA ASN A 17 -4.52 15.19 14.79
C ASN A 17 -4.02 13.84 15.34
N ASN A 18 -2.71 13.59 15.31
CA ASN A 18 -2.10 12.30 15.70
C ASN A 18 -2.50 11.10 14.85
N GLU A 19 -3.03 11.35 13.66
CA GLU A 19 -3.41 10.32 12.70
C GLU A 19 -2.65 10.47 11.38
N ILE A 20 -2.32 9.32 10.80
CA ILE A 20 -1.82 9.25 9.44
C ILE A 20 -2.99 9.12 8.50
N ILE A 21 -3.11 10.08 7.58
CA ILE A 21 -4.22 10.16 6.64
C ILE A 21 -3.72 9.83 5.25
N PHE A 22 -4.37 8.87 4.60
CA PHE A 22 -4.20 8.59 3.18
C PHE A 22 -5.38 9.14 2.41
N ASN A 23 -5.10 10.05 1.46
CA ASN A 23 -6.07 10.49 0.47
C ASN A 23 -5.77 9.78 -0.85
N LEU A 24 -6.68 8.90 -1.29
CA LEU A 24 -6.59 8.24 -2.57
C LEU A 24 -7.33 9.08 -3.61
N SER A 25 -6.68 9.40 -4.72
CA SER A 25 -7.27 10.16 -5.82
C SER A 25 -7.00 9.52 -7.18
N ASN A 26 -7.76 9.94 -8.19
CA ASN A 26 -7.61 9.65 -9.61
C ASN A 26 -7.57 10.98 -10.39
N GLU A 27 -6.80 11.04 -11.47
CA GLU A 27 -6.77 12.15 -12.43
C GLU A 27 -8.15 12.50 -13.00
N GLU A 28 -9.04 11.52 -13.18
CA GLU A 28 -10.38 11.73 -13.78
C GLU A 28 -11.43 12.19 -12.77
N GLU A 29 -11.50 11.53 -11.61
CA GLU A 29 -12.60 11.70 -10.64
C GLU A 29 -12.22 12.57 -9.43
N GLY A 30 -10.94 12.93 -9.29
CA GLY A 30 -10.46 13.67 -8.12
C GLY A 30 -10.29 12.75 -6.90
N LEU A 31 -10.80 13.15 -5.74
CA LEU A 31 -10.67 12.38 -4.50
C LEU A 31 -11.59 11.16 -4.55
N LEU A 32 -11.01 9.96 -4.46
CA LEU A 32 -11.73 8.70 -4.42
C LEU A 32 -12.07 8.26 -3.00
N ASP A 33 -11.10 8.37 -2.09
CA ASP A 33 -11.26 7.89 -0.73
C ASP A 33 -10.28 8.55 0.24
N THR A 34 -10.57 8.48 1.52
CA THR A 34 -9.74 8.99 2.61
C THR A 34 -9.78 8.01 3.79
N VAL A 35 -8.63 7.50 4.21
CA VAL A 35 -8.54 6.67 5.43
C VAL A 35 -7.61 7.34 6.43
N SER A 36 -8.01 7.34 7.71
CA SER A 36 -7.15 7.75 8.81
C SER A 36 -6.81 6.56 9.71
N MET A 37 -5.54 6.51 10.12
CA MET A 37 -4.99 5.47 10.98
C MET A 37 -4.31 6.14 12.17
N ASP A 38 -4.60 5.65 13.37
CA ASP A 38 -3.81 6.01 14.55
C ASP A 38 -2.36 5.49 14.44
N LEU A 39 -1.52 5.84 15.42
CA LEU A 39 -0.10 5.50 15.41
C LEU A 39 0.15 3.98 15.46
N GLU A 40 -0.65 3.24 16.23
CA GLU A 40 -0.52 1.78 16.39
C GLU A 40 -0.88 1.05 15.09
N THR A 41 -2.02 1.42 14.50
CA THR A 41 -2.50 0.92 13.22
C THR A 41 -1.51 1.25 12.10
N SER A 42 -0.95 2.46 12.12
CA SER A 42 0.07 2.88 11.16
C SER A 42 1.37 2.08 11.29
N ALA A 43 1.78 1.73 12.51
CA ALA A 43 2.95 0.89 12.75
C ALA A 43 2.73 -0.55 12.23
N LEU A 44 1.55 -1.11 12.43
CA LEU A 44 1.17 -2.40 11.85
C LEU A 44 1.14 -2.32 10.31
N PHE A 45 0.55 -1.27 9.75
CA PHE A 45 0.51 -1.05 8.31
C PHE A 45 1.90 -1.03 7.69
N VAL A 46 2.85 -0.30 8.27
CA VAL A 46 4.26 -0.27 7.85
C VAL A 46 4.88 -1.66 7.88
N THR A 47 4.62 -2.42 8.94
CA THR A 47 5.17 -3.78 9.10
C THR A 47 4.67 -4.71 8.00
N LEU A 48 3.36 -4.72 7.76
CA LEU A 48 2.73 -5.53 6.70
C LEU A 48 3.17 -5.06 5.31
N LEU A 49 3.26 -3.75 5.08
CA LEU A 49 3.71 -3.19 3.80
C LEU A 49 5.15 -3.60 3.50
N ASN A 50 6.05 -3.57 4.49
CA ASN A 50 7.43 -4.01 4.35
C ASN A 50 7.53 -5.50 4.04
N HIS A 51 6.77 -6.34 4.74
CA HIS A 51 6.68 -7.76 4.42
C HIS A 51 6.21 -7.99 2.97
N GLY A 52 5.18 -7.25 2.54
CA GLY A 52 4.67 -7.29 1.18
C GLY A 52 5.72 -6.87 0.13
N VAL A 53 6.48 -5.81 0.40
CA VAL A 53 7.57 -5.33 -0.47
C VAL A 53 8.65 -6.39 -0.65
N VAL A 54 9.16 -6.96 0.45
CA VAL A 54 10.22 -7.99 0.39
C VAL A 54 9.72 -9.22 -0.37
N SER A 55 8.50 -9.67 -0.05
CA SER A 55 7.88 -10.82 -0.71
C SER A 55 7.68 -10.59 -2.22
N ALA A 56 7.24 -9.40 -2.62
CA ALA A 56 7.06 -9.05 -4.03
C ALA A 56 8.39 -9.02 -4.80
N GLU A 57 9.47 -8.51 -4.19
CA GLU A 57 10.81 -8.55 -4.80
C GLU A 57 11.36 -9.98 -4.90
N GLU A 58 11.08 -10.83 -3.92
CA GLU A 58 11.43 -12.25 -4.01
C GLU A 58 10.70 -12.95 -5.16
N ILE A 59 9.40 -12.67 -5.34
CA ILE A 59 8.62 -13.19 -6.48
C ILE A 59 9.23 -12.70 -7.79
N ASN A 60 9.56 -11.41 -7.90
CA ASN A 60 10.21 -10.86 -9.08
C ASN A 60 11.56 -11.53 -9.38
N ARG A 61 12.35 -11.82 -8.33
CA ARG A 61 13.63 -12.52 -8.45
C ARG A 61 13.45 -13.96 -8.94
N LYS A 62 12.51 -14.72 -8.34
CA LYS A 62 12.18 -16.09 -8.75
C LYS A 62 11.66 -16.13 -10.19
N PHE A 63 10.81 -15.20 -10.59
CA PHE A 63 10.34 -15.08 -11.96
C PHE A 63 11.51 -14.86 -12.94
N LYS A 64 12.40 -13.90 -12.66
CA LYS A 64 13.55 -13.60 -13.53
C LYS A 64 14.56 -14.75 -13.65
N LYS A 65 14.80 -15.48 -12.56
CA LYS A 65 15.82 -16.53 -12.50
C LYS A 65 15.31 -17.90 -12.94
N GLU A 66 14.07 -18.23 -12.58
CA GLU A 66 13.52 -19.59 -12.66
C GLU A 66 12.24 -19.66 -13.50
N GLY A 67 11.73 -18.53 -14.00
CA GLY A 67 10.48 -18.46 -14.77
C GLY A 67 9.21 -18.71 -13.93
N ILE A 68 9.34 -18.75 -12.60
CA ILE A 68 8.22 -19.05 -11.69
C ILE A 68 7.25 -17.88 -11.65
N LYS A 69 6.02 -18.11 -12.09
CA LYS A 69 4.90 -17.14 -12.05
C LYS A 69 4.07 -17.35 -10.80
N LEU A 70 3.69 -16.25 -10.13
CA LEU A 70 2.63 -16.30 -9.14
C LEU A 70 1.29 -16.39 -9.88
N GLN A 71 0.46 -17.38 -9.55
CA GLN A 71 -0.79 -17.64 -10.29
C GLN A 71 -1.99 -16.87 -9.72
N LYS A 72 -1.93 -16.48 -8.44
CA LYS A 72 -3.04 -15.85 -7.70
C LYS A 72 -2.55 -14.62 -6.95
N ILE A 73 -3.48 -13.74 -6.59
CA ILE A 73 -3.20 -12.67 -5.63
C ILE A 73 -2.81 -13.31 -4.30
N GLN A 74 -1.74 -12.84 -3.69
CA GLN A 74 -1.29 -13.29 -2.37
C GLN A 74 -1.67 -12.24 -1.34
N ASP A 75 -2.50 -12.61 -0.37
CA ASP A 75 -2.82 -11.75 0.77
C ASP A 75 -1.59 -11.58 1.66
N VAL A 76 -1.37 -10.35 2.15
CA VAL A 76 -0.31 -10.03 3.11
C VAL A 76 -0.91 -9.77 4.49
N GLY A 77 -2.03 -9.05 4.56
CA GLY A 77 -2.71 -8.76 5.80
C GLY A 77 -3.60 -7.53 5.69
N THR A 78 -4.29 -7.21 6.79
CA THR A 78 -5.24 -6.10 6.88
C THR A 78 -5.04 -5.33 8.19
N CYS A 79 -5.11 -4.01 8.11
CA CYS A 79 -5.17 -3.12 9.26
C CYS A 79 -6.61 -2.61 9.43
N PHE A 80 -7.09 -2.50 10.66
CA PHE A 80 -8.38 -1.90 10.96
C PHE A 80 -8.15 -0.44 11.31
N ALA A 81 -8.55 0.43 10.39
CA ALA A 81 -8.43 1.87 10.50
C ALA A 81 -9.74 2.47 11.03
N ASN A 82 -9.78 3.78 11.24
CA ASN A 82 -11.02 4.43 11.67
C ASN A 82 -12.10 4.25 10.59
N GLU A 83 -13.21 3.62 10.98
CA GLU A 83 -14.40 3.36 10.13
C GLU A 83 -14.09 2.61 8.81
N SER A 84 -12.93 1.96 8.72
CA SER A 84 -12.46 1.34 7.48
C SER A 84 -11.45 0.23 7.74
N ARG A 85 -11.17 -0.56 6.71
CA ARG A 85 -10.07 -1.53 6.72
C ARG A 85 -9.13 -1.27 5.55
N VAL A 86 -7.84 -1.39 5.80
CA VAL A 86 -6.79 -1.23 4.79
C VAL A 86 -6.12 -2.58 4.57
N SER A 87 -6.35 -3.18 3.41
CA SER A 87 -5.78 -4.48 3.02
C SER A 87 -4.51 -4.30 2.19
N ILE A 88 -3.56 -5.22 2.33
CA ILE A 88 -2.33 -5.27 1.55
C ILE A 88 -2.26 -6.64 0.89
N ALA A 89 -2.09 -6.65 -0.43
CA ALA A 89 -1.90 -7.88 -1.20
C ALA A 89 -0.82 -7.71 -2.26
N ILE A 90 -0.29 -8.83 -2.74
CA ILE A 90 0.70 -8.87 -3.82
C ILE A 90 0.00 -9.37 -5.07
N LEU A 91 -0.02 -8.52 -6.10
CA LEU A 91 -0.44 -8.90 -7.43
C LEU A 91 0.65 -9.75 -8.10
N PRO A 92 0.26 -10.81 -8.83
CA PRO A 92 1.20 -11.72 -9.46
C PRO A 92 2.12 -11.07 -10.50
N ALA A 93 3.32 -11.65 -10.66
CA ALA A 93 4.26 -11.33 -11.72
C ALA A 93 4.08 -12.28 -12.91
N ASP A 94 4.16 -11.73 -14.13
CA ASP A 94 4.21 -12.48 -15.39
C ASP A 94 5.08 -11.75 -16.42
N GLU A 95 5.09 -12.23 -17.67
CA GLU A 95 5.91 -11.69 -18.76
C GLU A 95 5.63 -10.21 -19.07
N LYS A 96 4.45 -9.69 -18.72
CA LYS A 96 4.03 -8.32 -19.00
C LYS A 96 4.13 -7.41 -17.77
N ARG A 97 4.26 -7.96 -16.55
CA ARG A 97 4.23 -7.18 -15.32
C ARG A 97 5.09 -7.77 -14.20
N THR A 98 5.76 -6.89 -13.48
CA THR A 98 6.39 -7.22 -12.19
C THR A 98 5.32 -7.36 -11.11
N ALA A 99 5.57 -8.23 -10.13
CA ALA A 99 4.79 -8.28 -8.90
C ALA A 99 4.70 -6.87 -8.30
N SER A 100 3.49 -6.51 -7.89
CA SER A 100 3.14 -5.17 -7.42
C SER A 100 2.30 -5.26 -6.16
N ILE A 101 2.32 -4.22 -5.35
CA ILE A 101 1.55 -4.14 -4.12
C ILE A 101 0.19 -3.53 -4.45
N LEU A 102 -0.88 -4.20 -4.04
CA LEU A 102 -2.23 -3.69 -3.98
C LEU A 102 -2.49 -3.21 -2.55
N ILE A 103 -2.87 -1.95 -2.39
CA ILE A 103 -3.40 -1.41 -1.14
C ILE A 103 -4.88 -1.15 -1.38
N GLY A 104 -5.75 -1.88 -0.69
CA GLY A 104 -7.20 -1.72 -0.73
C GLY A 104 -7.69 -0.94 0.49
N ILE A 105 -8.58 0.02 0.28
CA ILE A 105 -9.33 0.70 1.34
C ILE A 105 -10.78 0.25 1.19
N HIS A 106 -11.36 -0.23 2.29
CA HIS A 106 -12.73 -0.71 2.31
C HIS A 106 -13.51 -0.01 3.42
N LYS A 107 -14.62 0.63 3.03
CA LYS A 107 -15.56 1.32 3.91
C LYS A 107 -16.96 0.84 3.57
N GLU A 108 -17.63 0.18 4.52
CA GLU A 108 -18.97 -0.37 4.30
C GLU A 108 -19.05 -1.14 2.95
N ASP A 109 -19.82 -0.62 1.98
CA ASP A 109 -20.03 -1.19 0.65
C ASP A 109 -19.09 -0.62 -0.44
N GLU A 110 -18.23 0.34 -0.10
CA GLU A 110 -17.28 0.98 -1.01
C GLU A 110 -15.89 0.36 -0.92
N HIS A 111 -15.29 0.15 -2.09
CA HIS A 111 -13.95 -0.42 -2.22
C HIS A 111 -13.12 0.41 -3.19
N SER A 112 -12.08 1.04 -2.65
CA SER A 112 -11.10 1.78 -3.43
C SER A 112 -9.73 1.11 -3.29
N SER A 113 -8.87 1.26 -4.29
CA SER A 113 -7.56 0.63 -4.24
C SER A 113 -6.54 1.32 -5.11
N ILE A 114 -5.28 1.16 -4.74
CA ILE A 114 -4.12 1.59 -5.52
C ILE A 114 -3.15 0.43 -5.73
N ILE A 115 -2.60 0.34 -6.95
CA ILE A 115 -1.56 -0.61 -7.30
C ILE A 115 -0.25 0.15 -7.44
N ILE A 116 0.76 -0.22 -6.66
CA ILE A 116 2.08 0.43 -6.66
C ILE A 116 3.20 -0.59 -6.82
N LYS A 117 4.28 -0.20 -7.51
CA LYS A 117 5.48 -1.04 -7.62
C LYS A 117 6.16 -1.19 -6.25
N PRO A 118 6.87 -2.30 -5.97
CA PRO A 118 7.51 -2.51 -4.66
C PRO A 118 8.44 -1.37 -4.25
N LYS A 119 9.21 -0.79 -5.18
CA LYS A 119 10.06 0.38 -4.89
C LYS A 119 9.30 1.60 -4.36
N ARG A 120 8.06 1.83 -4.83
CA ARG A 120 7.21 2.96 -4.38
C ARG A 120 6.56 2.64 -3.04
N ALA A 121 6.14 1.40 -2.84
CA ALA A 121 5.67 0.90 -1.54
C ALA A 121 6.75 1.00 -0.46
N ALA A 122 8.00 0.64 -0.78
CA ALA A 122 9.14 0.79 0.13
C ALA A 122 9.34 2.26 0.54
N TYR A 123 9.28 3.18 -0.43
CA TYR A 123 9.41 4.61 -0.15
C TYR A 123 8.25 5.16 0.67
N LEU A 124 7.02 4.71 0.42
CA LEU A 124 5.85 5.02 1.25
C LEU A 124 6.08 4.58 2.71
N SER A 125 6.53 3.34 2.89
CA SER A 125 6.81 2.76 4.20
C SER A 125 7.81 3.59 5.00
N ILE A 126 8.97 3.89 4.40
CA ILE A 126 10.01 4.73 5.03
C ILE A 126 9.45 6.10 5.44
N SER A 127 8.58 6.66 4.61
CA SER A 127 8.01 7.99 4.85
C SER A 127 7.03 8.00 6.01
N ILE A 128 6.23 6.93 6.15
CA ILE A 128 5.36 6.71 7.30
C ILE A 128 6.21 6.46 8.56
N THR A 129 7.23 5.60 8.48
CA THR A 129 8.16 5.36 9.59
C THR A 129 8.79 6.66 10.09
N LYS A 130 9.22 7.54 9.19
CA LYS A 130 9.76 8.86 9.57
C LYS A 130 8.73 9.70 10.34
N MET A 131 7.46 9.69 9.93
CA MET A 131 6.40 10.40 10.65
C MET A 131 6.15 9.80 12.03
N LEU A 132 6.12 8.47 12.15
CA LEU A 132 5.94 7.76 13.42
C LEU A 132 7.05 8.06 14.42
N ILE A 133 8.32 7.97 13.98
CA ILE A 133 9.48 8.26 14.83
C ILE A 133 9.41 9.69 15.37
N ASN A 134 9.17 10.66 14.49
CA ASN A 134 9.07 12.07 14.88
C ASN A 134 7.90 12.39 15.83
N THR A 135 6.97 11.45 16.02
CA THR A 135 5.78 11.62 16.89
C THR A 135 5.95 10.91 18.23
N MET A 136 6.79 9.88 18.30
CA MET A 136 7.07 9.11 19.52
C MET A 136 8.16 9.76 20.39
N GLU A 137 8.79 10.83 19.90
CA GLU A 137 9.71 11.72 20.64
C GLU A 137 8.95 12.85 21.35
#